data_AF-A0A660PSA3-F1
#
_entry.id   AF-A0A660PSA3-F1
#
_cell.length_a   1.000
_cell.length_b   1.000
_cell.length_c   1.000
_cell.angle_alpha   90.00
_cell.angle_beta   90.00
_cell.angle_gamma   90.00
#
_symmetry.space_group_name_H-M   'P 1'
#
loop_
_entity.id
_entity.type
_entity.pdbx_description
1 polymer ?
#
loop_
_entity_poly.entity_id
_entity_poly.type
_entity_poly.pdbx_seq_one_letter_code
_entity_poly.pdbx_strand_id
1 'polypeptide(L)'
;MNDNIRLKDKYTLAKCCQPTLDDPITGYFSHDDFLKVHRTDCRNLQKTDPARLVELDWKDIIADESPAPDDDYKNLDEIDFAILRHHREYGVDYSLMVARILHMDKQEVFEHHRKLREMKLLQRVDPLIIRYRKGIVDNKWIKHRNHTYYELTDKGGVYLDFHIKEDDTP
;
A
#
# COMPACT_ATOMS: atom_id res chain seq x y z
N MET A 1 -17.98 -21.67 12.35
CA MET A 1 -17.03 -20.60 12.69
C MET A 1 -16.65 -19.98 11.37
N ASN A 2 -17.03 -18.72 11.14
CA ASN A 2 -16.61 -18.00 9.93
C ASN A 2 -15.29 -17.34 10.26
N ASP A 3 -14.20 -18.04 9.95
CA ASP A 3 -12.87 -17.47 10.10
C ASP A 3 -12.70 -16.43 8.99
N ASN A 4 -12.66 -15.16 9.38
CA ASN A 4 -12.50 -14.04 8.45
C ASN A 4 -11.03 -13.94 8.04
N ILE A 5 -10.61 -14.79 7.11
CA ILE A 5 -9.21 -14.89 6.67
C ILE A 5 -8.86 -13.66 5.81
N ARG A 6 -7.89 -12.85 6.25
CA ARG A 6 -7.32 -11.77 5.45
C ARG A 6 -6.13 -12.29 4.65
N LEU A 7 -6.16 -12.11 3.33
CA LEU A 7 -5.07 -12.49 2.44
C LEU A 7 -4.21 -11.28 2.08
N LYS A 8 -2.94 -11.54 1.71
CA LYS A 8 -2.06 -10.54 1.08
C LYS A 8 -2.68 -10.07 -0.25
N ASP A 9 -2.41 -8.83 -0.64
CA ASP A 9 -3.10 -8.10 -1.72
C ASP A 9 -3.17 -8.82 -3.09
N LYS A 10 -2.25 -9.75 -3.37
CA LYS A 10 -2.19 -10.49 -4.63
C LYS A 10 -2.99 -11.80 -4.65
N TYR A 11 -3.66 -12.15 -3.56
CA TYR A 11 -4.37 -13.41 -3.42
C TYR A 11 -5.88 -13.18 -3.25
N THR A 12 -6.68 -14.03 -3.88
CA THR A 12 -8.14 -13.99 -3.76
C THR A 12 -8.69 -15.41 -3.64
N LEU A 13 -9.67 -15.62 -2.76
CA LEU A 13 -10.32 -16.92 -2.62
C LEU A 13 -11.20 -17.23 -3.84
N ALA A 14 -11.10 -18.45 -4.34
CA ALA A 14 -11.95 -18.90 -5.43
C ALA A 14 -13.39 -19.14 -4.96
N LYS A 15 -14.35 -18.49 -5.63
CA LYS A 15 -15.79 -18.64 -5.32
C LYS A 15 -16.34 -20.04 -5.56
N CYS A 16 -15.68 -20.87 -6.36
CA CYS A 16 -16.19 -22.18 -6.75
C CYS A 16 -16.01 -23.28 -5.70
N CYS A 17 -14.98 -23.18 -4.85
CA CYS A 17 -14.68 -24.19 -3.83
C CYS A 17 -14.52 -23.60 -2.43
N GLN A 18 -14.48 -22.26 -2.29
CA GLN A 18 -14.50 -21.53 -1.02
C GLN A 18 -13.60 -22.17 0.05
N PRO A 19 -12.28 -22.26 -0.22
CA PRO A 19 -11.36 -22.97 0.67
C PRO A 19 -11.29 -22.30 2.06
N THR A 20 -11.17 -23.13 3.10
CA THR A 20 -10.96 -22.70 4.50
C THR A 20 -9.54 -23.04 4.98
N LEU A 21 -9.12 -22.54 6.15
CA LEU A 21 -7.75 -22.74 6.69
C LEU A 21 -7.32 -24.20 6.80
N ASP A 22 -8.28 -25.12 6.97
CA ASP A 22 -8.03 -26.56 7.08
C ASP A 22 -7.87 -27.26 5.72
N ASP A 23 -8.21 -26.58 4.62
CA ASP A 23 -8.09 -27.14 3.28
C ASP A 23 -6.65 -27.05 2.75
N PRO A 24 -6.12 -28.10 2.11
CA PRO A 24 -4.94 -27.95 1.27
C PRO A 24 -5.28 -27.07 0.06
N ILE A 25 -4.39 -26.14 -0.26
CA ILE A 25 -4.64 -25.14 -1.30
C ILE A 25 -3.66 -25.20 -2.48
N THR A 26 -4.11 -24.68 -3.61
CA THR A 26 -3.31 -24.46 -4.82
C THR A 26 -3.68 -23.11 -5.42
N GLY A 27 -2.68 -22.35 -5.84
CA GLY A 27 -2.84 -21.07 -6.52
C GLY A 27 -2.98 -21.24 -8.03
N TYR A 28 -3.91 -20.52 -8.63
CA TYR A 28 -4.00 -20.35 -10.08
C TYR A 28 -3.66 -18.90 -10.45
N PHE A 29 -2.59 -18.70 -11.21
CA PHE A 29 -2.18 -17.37 -11.68
C PHE A 29 -3.14 -16.88 -12.76
N SER A 30 -4.06 -15.99 -12.39
CA SER A 30 -5.08 -15.46 -13.30
C SER A 30 -4.51 -14.46 -14.31
N HIS A 31 -5.31 -14.02 -15.28
CA HIS A 31 -4.86 -13.04 -16.29
C HIS A 31 -4.80 -11.61 -15.73
N ASP A 32 -5.43 -11.37 -14.58
CA ASP A 32 -5.51 -10.04 -13.95
C ASP A 32 -4.35 -9.80 -12.96
N ASP A 33 -3.25 -10.58 -13.04
CA ASP A 33 -2.11 -10.55 -12.10
C ASP A 33 -2.46 -10.83 -10.63
N PHE A 34 -3.50 -11.65 -10.39
CA PHE A 34 -3.86 -12.19 -9.07
C PHE A 34 -3.74 -13.72 -9.03
N LEU A 35 -3.31 -14.26 -7.89
CA LEU A 35 -3.38 -15.68 -7.56
C LEU A 35 -4.76 -16.01 -6.98
N LYS A 36 -5.56 -16.78 -7.73
CA LYS A 36 -6.81 -17.33 -7.22
C LYS A 36 -6.52 -18.59 -6.42
N VAL A 37 -6.92 -18.60 -5.15
CA VAL A 37 -6.67 -19.69 -4.20
C VAL A 37 -7.81 -20.68 -4.28
N HIS A 38 -7.51 -21.90 -4.66
CA HIS A 38 -8.44 -23.03 -4.76
C HIS A 38 -8.07 -24.12 -3.75
N ARG A 39 -9.02 -24.99 -3.42
CA ARG A 39 -8.70 -26.29 -2.81
C ARG A 39 -7.87 -27.10 -3.82
N THR A 40 -6.85 -27.83 -3.35
CA THR A 40 -5.98 -28.64 -4.21
C THR A 40 -6.77 -29.68 -5.02
N ASP A 41 -7.87 -30.20 -4.47
CA ASP A 41 -8.75 -31.17 -5.12
C ASP A 41 -9.87 -30.55 -5.99
N CYS A 42 -9.81 -29.23 -6.25
CA CYS A 42 -10.85 -28.53 -6.98
C CYS A 42 -10.95 -29.01 -8.44
N ARG A 43 -12.14 -29.50 -8.84
CA ARG A 43 -12.43 -29.98 -10.20
C ARG A 43 -12.15 -28.95 -11.31
N ASN A 44 -12.22 -27.65 -11.00
CA ASN A 44 -11.97 -26.60 -11.98
C ASN A 44 -10.49 -26.48 -12.35
N LEU A 45 -9.56 -26.89 -11.46
CA LEU A 45 -8.13 -26.90 -11.76
C LEU A 45 -7.74 -27.98 -12.78
N GLN A 46 -8.52 -29.06 -12.88
CA GLN A 46 -8.27 -30.14 -13.85
C GLN A 46 -8.36 -29.67 -15.32
N LYS A 47 -9.03 -28.53 -15.56
CA LYS A 47 -9.25 -27.96 -16.89
C LYS A 47 -8.32 -26.78 -17.20
N THR A 48 -7.43 -26.42 -16.28
CA THR A 48 -6.53 -25.28 -16.44
C THR A 48 -5.15 -25.70 -16.91
N ASP A 49 -4.41 -24.75 -17.48
CA ASP A 49 -3.00 -24.92 -17.85
C ASP A 49 -2.15 -25.19 -16.59
N PRO A 50 -1.48 -26.36 -16.48
CA PRO A 50 -0.63 -26.69 -15.34
C PRO A 50 0.51 -25.69 -15.11
N ALA A 51 0.99 -25.01 -16.16
CA ALA A 51 2.07 -24.02 -16.04
C ALA A 51 1.66 -22.78 -15.23
N ARG A 52 0.35 -22.60 -14.99
CA ARG A 52 -0.22 -21.49 -14.21
C ARG A 52 -0.59 -21.88 -12.78
N LEU A 53 -0.33 -23.13 -12.40
CA LEU A 53 -0.57 -23.61 -11.05
C LEU A 53 0.68 -23.38 -10.19
N VAL A 54 0.44 -22.90 -8.97
CA VAL A 54 1.47 -22.60 -7.98
C VAL A 54 1.10 -23.32 -6.69
N GLU A 55 2.03 -24.05 -6.12
CA GLU A 55 1.88 -24.63 -4.79
C GLU A 55 1.81 -23.52 -3.75
N LEU A 56 0.82 -23.58 -2.85
CA LEU A 56 0.61 -22.56 -1.82
C LEU A 56 0.48 -23.21 -0.45
N ASP A 57 0.90 -22.48 0.57
CA ASP A 57 0.62 -22.74 1.98
C ASP A 57 -0.09 -21.52 2.57
N TRP A 58 -1.05 -21.75 3.46
CA TRP A 58 -1.81 -20.68 4.11
C TRP A 58 -0.90 -19.66 4.80
N LYS A 59 0.19 -20.12 5.45
CA LYS A 59 1.15 -19.25 6.15
C LYS A 59 1.81 -18.21 5.23
N ASP A 60 1.91 -18.52 3.93
CA ASP A 60 2.60 -17.68 2.97
C ASP A 60 1.67 -16.61 2.37
N ILE A 61 0.37 -16.81 2.45
CA ILE A 61 -0.64 -15.99 1.77
C ILE A 61 -1.57 -15.22 2.71
N ILE A 62 -1.66 -15.63 3.98
CA ILE A 62 -2.33 -14.85 5.02
C ILE A 62 -1.57 -13.54 5.22
N ALA A 63 -2.29 -12.43 5.24
CA ALA A 63 -1.71 -11.16 5.63
C ALA A 63 -1.45 -11.21 7.14
N ASP A 64 -0.22 -10.93 7.55
CA ASP A 64 0.06 -10.66 8.95
C ASP A 64 -0.82 -9.50 9.43
N GLU A 65 -1.16 -9.48 10.71
CA GLU A 65 -1.67 -8.25 11.33
C GLU A 65 -0.65 -7.16 11.03
N SER A 66 -1.08 -6.10 10.32
CA SER A 66 -0.23 -4.93 10.11
C SER A 66 0.27 -4.51 11.49
N PRO A 67 1.60 -4.38 11.69
CA PRO A 67 2.13 -4.11 13.01
C PRO A 67 1.45 -2.87 13.58
N ALA A 68 1.09 -2.92 14.86
CA ALA A 68 0.61 -1.72 15.54
C ALA A 68 1.68 -0.63 15.45
N PRO A 69 1.28 0.64 15.28
CA PRO A 69 2.23 1.73 15.26
C PRO A 69 2.91 1.88 16.64
N ASP A 70 4.10 2.48 16.69
CA ASP A 70 4.80 2.75 17.95
C ASP A 70 4.07 3.84 18.77
N ASP A 71 4.48 4.03 20.03
CA ASP A 71 3.91 5.00 20.97
C ASP A 71 3.87 6.46 20.46
N ASP A 72 4.71 6.82 19.48
CA ASP A 72 4.74 8.16 18.89
C ASP A 72 3.57 8.43 17.92
N TYR A 73 2.76 7.42 17.58
CA TYR A 73 1.52 7.55 16.81
C TYR A 73 0.57 8.58 17.38
N LYS A 74 0.42 8.62 18.71
CA LYS A 74 -0.44 9.57 19.43
C LYS A 74 -0.06 11.04 19.24
N ASN A 75 1.12 11.31 18.68
CA ASN A 75 1.58 12.66 18.41
C ASN A 75 1.15 13.15 17.01
N LEU A 76 0.48 12.32 16.22
CA LEU A 76 -0.02 12.69 14.89
C LEU A 76 -1.44 13.26 14.96
N ASP A 77 -1.74 14.12 13.98
CA ASP A 77 -3.07 14.69 13.77
C ASP A 77 -3.57 14.45 12.34
N GLU A 78 -4.78 14.91 12.03
CA GLU A 78 -5.43 14.73 10.74
C GLU A 78 -4.63 15.30 9.56
N ILE A 79 -3.85 16.37 9.78
CA ILE A 79 -3.03 16.99 8.75
C ILE A 79 -1.86 16.08 8.40
N ASP A 80 -1.23 15.49 9.43
CA ASP A 80 -0.19 14.50 9.23
C ASP A 80 -0.68 13.32 8.38
N PHE A 81 -1.85 12.77 8.71
CA PHE A 81 -2.43 11.66 7.95
C PHE A 81 -2.86 12.06 6.55
N ALA A 82 -3.36 13.28 6.33
CA ALA A 82 -3.66 13.81 5.00
C ALA A 82 -2.39 13.89 4.12
N ILE A 83 -1.26 14.32 4.69
CA ILE A 83 0.03 14.38 3.99
C ILE A 83 0.57 12.97 3.70
N LEU A 84 0.50 12.04 4.67
CA LEU A 84 0.90 10.65 4.42
C LEU A 84 0.04 10.01 3.31
N ARG A 85 -1.26 10.27 3.31
CA ARG A 85 -2.22 9.78 2.30
C ARG A 85 -1.89 10.34 0.91
N HIS A 86 -1.54 11.62 0.82
CA HIS A 86 -1.03 12.22 -0.43
C HIS A 86 0.19 11.46 -0.96
N HIS A 87 1.19 11.20 -0.11
CA HIS A 87 2.40 10.50 -0.56
C HIS A 87 2.16 9.03 -0.91
N ARG A 88 1.18 8.37 -0.29
CA ARG A 88 0.74 7.04 -0.71
C ARG A 88 0.11 7.05 -2.10
N GLU A 89 -0.73 8.03 -2.39
CA GLU A 89 -1.48 8.10 -3.65
C GLU A 89 -0.61 8.60 -4.81
N TYR A 90 0.19 9.64 -4.59
CA TYR A 90 0.93 10.35 -5.63
C TYR A 90 2.43 10.04 -5.66
N GLY A 91 2.94 9.32 -4.67
CA GLY A 91 4.36 8.97 -4.53
C GLY A 91 5.23 10.15 -4.10
N VAL A 92 6.41 10.26 -4.72
CA VAL A 92 7.41 11.31 -4.42
C VAL A 92 6.88 12.69 -4.76
N ASP A 93 6.85 13.61 -3.79
CA ASP A 93 6.42 14.99 -4.01
C ASP A 93 7.11 15.98 -3.06
N TYR A 94 6.90 17.28 -3.26
CA TYR A 94 7.45 18.35 -2.42
C TYR A 94 6.36 19.14 -1.72
N SER A 95 6.66 19.67 -0.53
CA SER A 95 5.66 20.26 0.39
C SER A 95 4.77 21.34 -0.22
N LEU A 96 5.31 22.18 -1.12
CA LEU A 96 4.49 23.22 -1.78
C LEU A 96 3.46 22.63 -2.75
N MET A 97 3.75 21.49 -3.37
CA MET A 97 2.77 20.80 -4.20
C MET A 97 1.69 20.15 -3.34
N VAL A 98 2.08 19.51 -2.23
CA VAL A 98 1.15 18.92 -1.26
C VAL A 98 0.20 19.99 -0.72
N ALA A 99 0.71 21.15 -0.29
CA ALA A 99 -0.10 22.26 0.20
C ALA A 99 -1.13 22.74 -0.84
N ARG A 100 -0.74 22.80 -2.11
CA ARG A 100 -1.66 23.18 -3.19
C ARG A 100 -2.78 22.14 -3.37
N ILE A 101 -2.45 20.85 -3.31
CA ILE A 101 -3.41 19.76 -3.54
C ILE A 101 -4.37 19.62 -2.36
N LEU A 102 -3.86 19.75 -1.14
CA LEU A 102 -4.69 19.70 0.08
C LEU A 102 -5.42 21.02 0.36
N HIS A 103 -5.18 22.07 -0.43
CA HIS A 103 -5.73 23.42 -0.21
C HIS A 103 -5.40 24.01 1.18
N MET A 104 -4.17 23.77 1.65
CA MET A 104 -3.70 24.15 2.99
C MET A 104 -2.66 25.27 2.95
N ASP A 105 -2.39 25.88 4.11
CA ASP A 105 -1.32 26.85 4.21
C ASP A 105 0.05 26.21 3.97
N LYS A 106 0.94 26.97 3.31
CA LYS A 106 2.27 26.45 2.96
C LYS A 106 3.14 26.26 4.20
N GLN A 107 3.07 27.15 5.19
CA GLN A 107 3.95 27.07 6.36
C GLN A 107 3.54 25.86 7.19
N GLU A 108 2.24 25.68 7.41
CA GLU A 108 1.65 24.52 8.07
C GLU A 108 2.14 23.21 7.42
N VAL A 109 1.94 23.03 6.11
CA VAL A 109 2.37 21.79 5.44
C VAL A 109 3.89 21.57 5.52
N PHE A 110 4.70 22.62 5.51
CA PHE A 110 6.16 22.48 5.68
C PHE A 110 6.52 22.04 7.10
N GLU A 111 5.83 22.54 8.13
CA GLU A 111 6.01 22.13 9.52
C GLU A 111 5.64 20.67 9.72
N HIS A 112 4.50 20.23 9.17
CA HIS A 112 4.10 18.82 9.21
C HIS A 112 5.06 17.91 8.43
N HIS A 113 5.54 18.30 7.24
CA HIS A 113 6.57 17.52 6.55
C HIS A 113 7.86 17.39 7.36
N ARG A 114 8.25 18.45 8.08
CA ARG A 114 9.40 18.42 8.97
C ARG A 114 9.17 17.44 10.12
N LYS A 115 8.03 17.54 10.81
CA LYS A 115 7.61 16.64 11.89
C LYS A 115 7.60 15.18 11.43
N LEU A 116 6.90 14.88 10.34
CA LEU A 116 6.82 13.54 9.75
C LEU A 116 8.19 12.98 9.37
N ARG A 117 9.11 13.83 8.89
CA ARG A 117 10.49 13.43 8.61
C ARG A 117 11.29 13.15 9.89
N GLU A 118 11.16 13.98 10.91
CA GLU A 118 11.80 13.77 12.21
C GLU A 118 11.31 12.46 12.87
N MET A 119 10.03 12.13 12.67
CA MET A 119 9.41 10.86 13.09
C MET A 119 9.72 9.66 12.16
N LYS A 120 10.49 9.87 11.08
CA LYS A 120 10.84 8.85 10.07
C LYS A 120 9.63 8.24 9.34
N LEU A 121 8.52 8.97 9.27
CA LEU A 121 7.32 8.60 8.51
C LEU A 121 7.39 9.06 7.05
N LEU A 122 8.12 10.15 6.81
CA LEU A 122 8.59 10.57 5.49
C LEU A 122 10.11 10.58 5.45
N GLN A 123 10.69 10.35 4.27
CA GLN A 123 12.13 10.54 4.05
C GLN A 123 12.40 11.44 2.85
N ARG A 124 13.53 12.14 2.90
CA ARG A 124 14.00 12.92 1.76
C ARG A 124 14.58 11.97 0.73
N VAL A 125 14.23 12.19 -0.52
CA VAL A 125 14.88 11.49 -1.63
C VAL A 125 15.95 12.39 -2.21
N ASP A 126 17.06 11.77 -2.64
CA ASP A 126 17.96 12.44 -3.57
C ASP A 126 17.16 12.87 -4.80
N PRO A 127 17.58 13.93 -5.52
CA PRO A 127 16.99 14.31 -6.78
C PRO A 127 17.28 13.21 -7.82
N LEU A 128 16.54 12.11 -7.74
CA LEU A 128 16.28 11.22 -8.84
C LEU A 128 15.77 12.13 -9.96
N ILE A 129 16.27 11.96 -11.18
CA ILE A 129 15.65 12.52 -12.37
C ILE A 129 14.18 12.11 -12.30
N ILE A 130 13.31 13.02 -11.84
CA ILE A 130 11.95 12.66 -11.43
C ILE A 130 11.24 12.16 -12.68
N ARG A 131 11.06 10.84 -12.76
CA ARG A 131 10.08 10.27 -13.67
C ARG A 131 8.75 10.76 -13.13
N TYR A 132 8.13 11.65 -13.90
CA TYR A 132 6.84 12.25 -13.57
C TYR A 132 5.84 11.18 -13.12
N ARG A 133 4.88 11.61 -12.27
CA ARG A 133 3.65 10.90 -11.91
C ARG A 133 3.16 10.03 -13.07
N LYS A 134 2.79 8.79 -12.80
CA LYS A 134 2.16 7.89 -13.79
C LYS A 134 0.99 8.65 -14.45
N GLY A 135 1.04 8.78 -15.77
CA GLY A 135 -0.12 9.17 -16.59
C GLY A 135 -0.23 10.64 -17.03
N ILE A 136 0.78 11.50 -16.86
CA ILE A 136 0.60 12.93 -17.19
C ILE A 136 1.07 13.35 -18.61
N VAL A 137 2.27 13.03 -19.15
CA VAL A 137 2.58 13.26 -20.59
C VAL A 137 3.89 12.57 -21.05
N ASP A 138 3.96 12.15 -22.33
CA ASP A 138 5.22 11.91 -23.06
C ASP A 138 5.86 13.23 -23.55
N ASN A 139 7.20 13.27 -23.55
CA ASN A 139 8.12 14.38 -23.91
C ASN A 139 8.52 15.36 -22.77
N LYS A 140 9.70 15.08 -22.20
CA LYS A 140 10.32 15.75 -21.04
C LYS A 140 11.22 16.93 -21.43
N TRP A 141 11.08 18.04 -20.70
CA TRP A 141 12.17 18.98 -20.44
C TRP A 141 12.63 18.84 -18.99
N ILE A 142 13.92 18.59 -18.77
CA ILE A 142 14.53 18.50 -17.43
C ILE A 142 14.83 19.93 -16.97
N LYS A 143 14.00 20.47 -16.09
CA LYS A 143 14.36 21.66 -15.29
C LYS A 143 14.69 21.17 -13.89
N HIS A 144 15.94 21.35 -13.47
CA HIS A 144 16.32 21.18 -12.06
C HIS A 144 15.42 22.08 -11.21
N ARG A 145 14.71 21.50 -10.24
CA ARG A 145 13.91 22.26 -9.27
C ARG A 145 14.65 22.22 -7.94
N ASN A 146 14.85 23.37 -7.30
CA ASN A 146 15.52 23.51 -5.99
C ASN A 146 14.61 23.07 -4.81
N HIS A 147 13.62 22.21 -5.05
CA HIS A 147 12.68 21.77 -4.03
C HIS A 147 13.19 20.48 -3.36
N THR A 148 12.93 20.35 -2.06
CA THR A 148 13.15 19.09 -1.34
C THR A 148 11.96 18.16 -1.57
N TYR A 149 12.25 16.94 -2.00
CA TYR A 149 11.26 15.91 -2.29
C TYR A 149 11.23 14.89 -1.15
N TYR A 150 10.03 14.39 -0.88
CA TYR A 150 9.74 13.44 0.18
C TYR A 150 9.00 12.22 -0.38
N GLU A 151 9.28 11.07 0.20
CA GLU A 151 8.55 9.82 -0.04
C GLU A 151 8.09 9.20 1.28
N LEU A 152 7.02 8.41 1.19
CA LEU A 152 6.48 7.64 2.31
C LEU A 152 7.44 6.50 2.67
N THR A 153 7.74 6.35 3.96
CA THR A 153 8.52 5.20 4.47
C THR A 153 7.61 4.02 4.80
N ASP A 154 8.18 2.84 5.01
CA ASP A 154 7.44 1.68 5.50
C ASP A 154 6.75 1.98 6.84
N LYS A 155 7.46 2.65 7.78
CA LYS A 155 6.88 3.09 9.07
C LYS A 155 5.70 4.03 8.85
N GLY A 156 5.83 5.01 7.96
CA GLY A 156 4.73 5.90 7.58
C GLY A 156 3.54 5.16 6.97
N GLY A 157 3.81 4.14 6.16
CA GLY A 157 2.80 3.25 5.59
C GLY A 157 2.02 2.49 6.67
N VAL A 158 2.73 1.88 7.62
CA VAL A 158 2.10 1.17 8.75
C VAL A 158 1.18 2.09 9.55
N TYR A 159 1.63 3.31 9.86
CA TYR A 159 0.84 4.26 10.66
C TYR A 159 -0.43 4.68 9.94
N LEU A 160 -0.32 4.96 8.65
CA LEU A 160 -1.47 5.32 7.83
C LEU A 160 -2.44 4.15 7.64
N ASP A 161 -1.94 2.91 7.48
CA ASP A 161 -2.79 1.71 7.41
C ASP A 161 -3.57 1.47 8.70
N PHE A 162 -2.93 1.71 9.84
CA PHE A 162 -3.58 1.61 11.14
C PHE A 162 -4.69 2.66 11.27
N HIS A 163 -4.39 3.92 10.96
CA HIS A 163 -5.36 5.03 11.03
C HIS A 163 -6.59 4.82 10.14
N ILE A 164 -6.40 4.36 8.89
CA ILE A 164 -7.52 4.08 7.97
C ILE A 164 -8.43 2.96 8.53
N LYS A 165 -7.87 1.95 9.22
CA LYS A 165 -8.68 0.89 9.83
C LYS A 165 -9.49 1.38 11.02
N GLU A 166 -8.93 2.28 11.83
CA GLU A 166 -9.66 2.89 12.96
C GLU A 166 -10.84 3.72 12.44
N ASP A 167 -10.65 4.49 11.36
CA ASP A 167 -11.72 5.29 10.74
C ASP A 167 -12.86 4.43 10.14
N ASP A 168 -12.55 3.23 9.65
CA ASP A 168 -13.51 2.28 9.07
C ASP A 168 -14.27 1.44 10.13
N THR A 169 -13.96 1.61 11.43
CA THR A 169 -14.63 0.88 12.51
C THR A 169 -15.94 1.58 12.92
N PRO A 170 -17.11 0.90 12.91
CA PRO A 170 -18.43 1.52 13.13
C PRO A 170 -18.65 2.14 14.52
#